data_AF-A0A1V6SQK1-F1
#
_entry.id   AF-A0A1V6SQK1-F1
#
_cell.length_a   1.000
_cell.length_b   1.000
_cell.length_c   1.000
_cell.angle_alpha   90.00
_cell.angle_beta   90.00
_cell.angle_gamma   90.00
#
_symmetry.space_group_name_H-M   'P 1'
#
loop_
_entity.id
_entity.type
_entity.pdbx_description
1 polymer ?
#
loop_
_entity_poly.entity_id
_entity_poly.type
_entity_poly.pdbx_seq_one_letter_code
_entity_poly.pdbx_strand_id
1 'polypeptide(L)'
;MSEPGPESIPTSADSRSKRPTKRRAMTPHSEVASEIQTLFKDPSKDIQLPDTLKPRTVASLSAPPEIVTNVQGSSAGAGSGEFHVYKASRRREYERLRLMQSEVDNEKNNEAWQKEQEEKKRRDDEKTEKNRRRREKKKNARGKKGNGGQNDTTPMEVSAAPGSMVNMKDQDGGAVDGQVAQQEVPGVIFHEED
;
A
#
# COMPACT_ATOMS: atom_id res chain seq x y z
N MET A 1 57.90 19.37 -16.55
CA MET A 1 56.59 19.45 -15.88
C MET A 1 56.63 18.41 -14.77
N SER A 2 56.90 18.84 -13.54
CA SER A 2 57.09 17.91 -12.41
C SER A 2 55.75 17.31 -12.01
N GLU A 3 55.72 15.99 -11.83
CA GLU A 3 54.53 15.26 -11.37
C GLU A 3 54.11 15.78 -9.97
N PRO A 4 52.79 15.91 -9.70
CA PRO A 4 52.32 16.28 -8.38
C PRO A 4 52.72 15.20 -7.38
N GLY A 5 53.65 15.53 -6.48
CA GLY A 5 54.08 14.65 -5.40
C GLY A 5 52.96 14.30 -4.43
N PRO A 6 53.18 13.32 -3.53
CA PRO A 6 52.16 12.80 -2.60
C PRO A 6 51.54 13.86 -1.67
N GLU A 7 52.21 15.01 -1.50
CA GLU A 7 51.75 16.19 -0.76
C GLU A 7 50.57 16.93 -1.45
N SER A 8 50.35 16.69 -2.74
CA SER A 8 49.31 17.38 -3.55
C SER A 8 47.95 16.66 -3.53
N ILE A 9 47.85 15.50 -2.88
CA ILE A 9 46.58 14.77 -2.75
C ILE A 9 45.78 15.47 -1.66
N PRO A 10 44.55 15.96 -1.93
CA PRO A 10 43.74 16.57 -0.90
C PRO A 10 43.56 15.57 0.24
N THR A 11 43.80 16.01 1.49
CA THR A 11 43.73 15.16 2.70
C THR A 11 42.40 14.42 2.85
N SER A 12 41.34 14.83 2.14
CA SER A 12 40.07 14.11 2.03
C SER A 12 40.13 12.78 1.26
N ALA A 13 41.17 12.55 0.45
CA ALA A 13 41.38 11.36 -0.36
C ALA A 13 42.48 10.43 0.18
N ASP A 14 43.13 10.80 1.29
CA ASP A 14 44.14 9.97 1.95
C ASP A 14 43.48 8.89 2.83
N SER A 15 43.68 7.63 2.48
CA SER A 15 43.23 6.43 3.22
C SER A 15 43.76 6.33 4.66
N ARG A 16 44.87 7.01 4.98
CA ARG A 16 45.45 7.06 6.33
C ARG A 16 44.79 8.10 7.22
N SER A 17 44.07 9.05 6.62
CA SER A 17 43.30 10.03 7.35
C SER A 17 42.03 9.38 7.91
N LYS A 18 41.90 9.31 9.24
CA LYS A 18 40.70 8.81 9.94
C LYS A 18 39.59 9.86 9.97
N ARG A 19 39.58 10.76 8.99
CA ARG A 19 38.64 11.87 8.94
C ARG A 19 37.29 11.29 8.51
N PRO A 20 36.18 11.58 9.22
CA PRO A 20 34.88 11.05 8.85
C PRO A 20 34.53 11.53 7.44
N THR A 21 34.48 10.60 6.48
CA THR A 21 34.07 10.91 5.11
C THR A 21 32.61 11.33 5.15
N LYS A 22 32.26 12.43 4.48
CA LYS A 22 30.87 12.87 4.33
C LYS A 22 30.07 11.71 3.75
N ARG A 23 29.17 11.10 4.56
CA ARG A 23 28.29 10.03 4.09
C ARG A 23 27.48 10.60 2.93
N ARG A 24 27.68 10.05 1.73
CA ARG A 24 26.83 10.38 0.60
C ARG A 24 25.47 9.76 0.89
N ALA A 25 24.39 10.51 0.69
CA ALA A 25 23.06 9.92 0.69
C ALA A 25 23.04 8.89 -0.43
N MET A 26 22.93 7.61 -0.07
CA MET A 26 22.83 6.53 -1.04
C MET A 26 21.51 6.69 -1.77
N THR A 27 21.52 6.58 -3.09
CA THR A 27 20.27 6.49 -3.85
C THR A 27 19.68 5.10 -3.64
N PRO A 28 18.36 4.91 -3.72
CA PRO A 28 17.74 3.58 -3.60
C PRO A 28 18.37 2.56 -4.57
N HIS A 29 18.73 3.02 -5.77
CA HIS A 29 19.44 2.20 -6.75
C HIS A 29 20.82 1.75 -6.27
N SER A 30 21.58 2.65 -5.62
CA SER A 30 22.90 2.31 -5.09
C SER A 30 22.85 1.34 -3.89
N GLU A 31 21.80 1.42 -3.06
CA GLU A 31 21.60 0.49 -1.94
C GLU A 31 21.33 -0.92 -2.47
N VAL A 32 20.37 -1.05 -3.39
CA VAL A 32 20.06 -2.31 -4.07
C VAL A 32 21.28 -2.86 -4.82
N ALA A 33 22.02 -2.02 -5.54
CA ALA A 33 23.24 -2.44 -6.23
C ALA A 33 24.29 -2.98 -5.25
N SER A 34 24.45 -2.35 -4.08
CA SER A 34 25.39 -2.83 -3.06
C SER A 34 24.96 -4.17 -2.46
N GLU A 35 23.66 -4.36 -2.21
CA GLU A 35 23.11 -5.62 -1.70
C GLU A 35 23.28 -6.75 -2.73
N ILE A 36 22.95 -6.47 -4.00
CA ILE A 36 23.17 -7.38 -5.12
C ILE A 36 24.65 -7.77 -5.23
N GLN A 37 25.57 -6.81 -5.14
CA GLN A 37 27.00 -7.08 -5.14
C GLN A 37 27.43 -7.98 -3.97
N THR A 38 26.83 -7.82 -2.78
CA THR A 38 27.12 -8.72 -1.65
C THR A 38 26.60 -10.13 -1.88
N LEU A 39 25.42 -10.29 -2.47
CA LEU A 39 24.84 -11.59 -2.79
C LEU A 39 25.66 -12.32 -3.86
N PHE A 40 26.18 -11.60 -4.87
CA PHE A 40 26.99 -12.19 -5.93
C PHE A 40 28.43 -12.55 -5.54
N LYS A 41 28.93 -12.12 -4.36
CA LYS A 41 30.27 -12.54 -3.89
C LYS A 41 30.35 -14.04 -3.69
N ASP A 42 29.30 -14.64 -3.11
CA ASP A 42 29.22 -16.07 -2.81
C ASP A 42 27.90 -16.66 -3.34
N PRO A 43 27.79 -16.94 -4.64
CA PRO A 43 26.53 -17.36 -5.27
C PRO A 43 26.09 -18.78 -4.86
N SER A 44 26.95 -19.58 -4.23
CA SER A 44 26.63 -20.93 -3.74
C SER A 44 26.02 -20.93 -2.32
N LYS A 45 25.86 -19.77 -1.68
CA LYS A 45 25.32 -19.66 -0.33
C LYS A 45 23.79 -19.66 -0.40
N ASP A 46 23.17 -20.60 0.31
CA ASP A 46 21.71 -20.65 0.44
C ASP A 46 21.16 -19.39 1.10
N ILE A 47 20.18 -18.75 0.45
CA ILE A 47 19.49 -17.57 0.95
C ILE A 47 18.28 -18.03 1.77
N GLN A 48 18.34 -17.83 3.08
CA GLN A 48 17.21 -18.07 3.97
C GLN A 48 16.25 -16.87 3.88
N LEU A 49 15.17 -17.04 3.13
CA LEU A 49 14.08 -16.07 3.14
C LEU A 49 13.37 -16.15 4.50
N PRO A 50 13.00 -15.00 5.10
CA PRO A 50 12.22 -15.03 6.33
C PRO A 50 10.89 -15.75 6.04
N ASP A 51 10.53 -16.69 6.91
CA ASP A 51 9.19 -17.27 6.88
C ASP A 51 8.16 -16.16 7.11
N THR A 52 6.96 -16.35 6.55
CA THR A 52 5.85 -15.44 6.75
C THR A 52 5.59 -15.28 8.25
N LEU A 53 5.68 -14.04 8.73
CA LEU A 53 5.47 -13.74 10.14
C LEU A 53 4.03 -14.13 10.51
N LYS A 54 3.88 -15.20 11.29
CA LYS A 54 2.57 -15.62 11.79
C LYS A 54 2.02 -14.53 12.70
N PRO A 55 0.78 -14.06 12.49
CA PRO A 55 0.20 -13.05 13.35
C PRO A 55 0.12 -13.59 14.78
N ARG A 56 0.31 -12.69 15.75
CA ARG A 56 0.23 -13.03 17.16
C ARG A 56 -1.23 -13.22 17.55
N THR A 57 -1.65 -14.47 17.69
CA THR A 57 -3.01 -14.86 18.06
C THR A 57 -3.07 -15.49 19.45
N VAL A 58 -4.26 -15.78 19.96
CA VAL A 58 -4.47 -16.51 21.22
C VAL A 58 -3.74 -17.86 21.22
N ALA A 59 -3.61 -18.51 20.07
CA ALA A 59 -2.87 -19.77 19.90
C ALA A 59 -1.34 -19.60 20.00
N SER A 60 -0.83 -18.37 19.82
CA SER A 60 0.59 -18.04 20.02
C SER A 60 0.96 -17.85 21.49
N LEU A 61 -0.04 -17.68 22.38
CA LEU A 61 0.20 -17.66 23.82
C LEU A 61 0.46 -19.08 24.33
N SER A 62 1.32 -19.21 25.33
CA SER A 62 1.52 -20.49 26.02
C SER A 62 0.19 -20.95 26.63
N ALA A 63 -0.21 -22.18 26.29
CA ALA A 63 -1.38 -22.80 26.89
C ALA A 63 -1.25 -22.77 28.43
N PRO A 64 -2.35 -22.53 29.16
CA PRO A 64 -2.35 -22.63 30.60
C PRO A 64 -1.97 -24.07 31.00
N PRO A 65 -1.09 -24.27 32.00
CA PRO A 65 -0.71 -25.61 32.44
C PRO A 65 -1.94 -26.35 33.01
N GLU A 66 -2.08 -27.63 32.66
CA GLU A 66 -3.22 -28.45 33.09
C GLU A 66 -3.23 -28.72 34.60
N ILE A 67 -2.05 -28.96 35.18
CA ILE A 67 -1.91 -29.25 36.61
C ILE A 67 -0.98 -28.21 37.23
N VAL A 68 -1.50 -27.51 38.24
CA VAL A 68 -0.70 -26.64 39.11
C VAL A 68 -0.39 -27.43 40.38
N THR A 69 0.87 -27.80 40.56
CA THR A 69 1.30 -28.69 41.66
C THR A 69 1.55 -27.97 42.98
N ASN A 70 1.63 -26.64 42.94
CA ASN A 70 2.05 -25.76 44.03
C ASN A 70 0.86 -24.99 44.64
N VAL A 71 -0.33 -25.60 44.64
CA VAL A 71 -1.53 -25.04 45.26
C VAL A 71 -1.54 -25.37 46.75
N GLN A 72 -1.39 -24.34 47.59
CA GLN A 72 -1.54 -24.46 49.05
C GLN A 72 -3.02 -24.67 49.42
N GLY A 73 -3.30 -25.34 50.53
CA GLY A 73 -4.67 -25.68 50.94
C GLY A 73 -5.62 -24.48 51.05
N SER A 74 -6.93 -24.71 50.84
CA SER A 74 -7.93 -23.64 50.66
C SER A 74 -8.11 -22.70 51.85
N SER A 75 -7.77 -23.14 53.06
CA SER A 75 -7.85 -22.33 54.29
C SER A 75 -6.52 -21.69 54.69
N ALA A 76 -5.44 -21.94 53.93
CA ALA A 76 -4.13 -21.43 54.25
C ALA A 76 -4.03 -19.94 53.89
N GLY A 77 -3.32 -19.16 54.72
CA GLY A 77 -3.17 -17.72 54.53
C GLY A 77 -2.34 -17.34 53.29
N ALA A 78 -2.38 -16.06 52.91
CA ALA A 78 -1.61 -15.54 51.79
C ALA A 78 -0.10 -15.62 52.07
N GLY A 79 0.61 -16.40 51.25
CA GLY A 79 2.08 -16.45 51.27
C GLY A 79 2.70 -15.22 50.61
N SER A 80 3.98 -14.96 50.88
CA SER A 80 4.72 -13.82 50.30
C SER A 80 4.85 -13.88 48.77
N GLY A 81 4.80 -15.08 48.18
CA GLY A 81 4.86 -15.28 46.73
C GLY A 81 3.52 -15.14 46.00
N GLU A 82 2.39 -15.14 46.72
CA GLU A 82 1.05 -15.18 46.12
C GLU A 82 0.76 -13.93 45.26
N PHE A 83 1.24 -12.76 45.71
CA PHE A 83 1.12 -11.53 44.95
C PHE A 83 1.74 -11.62 43.55
N HIS A 84 2.90 -12.27 43.43
CA HIS A 84 3.57 -12.42 42.15
C HIS A 84 2.87 -13.43 41.24
N VAL A 85 2.32 -14.50 41.80
CA VAL A 85 1.50 -15.47 41.08
C VAL A 85 0.28 -14.79 40.47
N TYR A 86 -0.46 -14.01 41.27
CA TYR A 86 -1.60 -13.23 40.80
C TYR A 86 -1.22 -12.20 39.74
N LYS A 87 -0.13 -11.45 39.94
CA LYS A 87 0.35 -10.46 38.98
C LYS A 87 0.68 -11.10 37.63
N ALA A 88 1.29 -12.28 37.64
CA ALA A 88 1.61 -13.03 36.41
C ALA A 88 0.36 -13.64 35.76
N SER A 89 -0.57 -14.20 36.52
CA SER A 89 -1.81 -14.77 35.98
C SER A 89 -2.72 -13.68 35.38
N ARG A 90 -2.89 -12.55 36.07
CA ARG A 90 -3.68 -11.41 35.58
C ARG A 90 -3.12 -10.82 34.29
N ARG A 91 -1.79 -10.69 34.18
CA ARG A 91 -1.15 -10.21 32.94
C ARG A 91 -1.40 -11.16 31.77
N ARG A 92 -1.20 -12.46 31.98
CA ARG A 92 -1.49 -13.49 30.96
C ARG A 92 -2.95 -13.45 30.53
N GLU A 93 -3.87 -13.29 31.48
CA GLU A 93 -5.30 -13.26 31.18
C GLU A 93 -5.72 -11.99 30.42
N TYR A 94 -5.23 -10.82 30.81
CA TYR A 94 -5.50 -9.58 30.07
C TYR A 94 -4.93 -9.62 28.66
N GLU A 95 -3.74 -10.20 28.50
CA GLU A 95 -3.16 -10.42 27.18
C GLU A 95 -4.00 -11.36 26.32
N ARG A 96 -4.47 -12.47 26.90
CA ARG A 96 -5.37 -13.43 26.24
C ARG A 96 -6.69 -12.77 25.81
N LEU A 97 -7.35 -12.04 26.71
CA LEU A 97 -8.61 -11.34 26.41
C LEU A 97 -8.41 -10.26 25.34
N ARG A 98 -7.31 -9.50 25.42
CA ARG A 98 -6.97 -8.49 24.42
C ARG A 98 -6.77 -9.11 23.03
N LEU A 99 -6.03 -10.21 22.93
CA LEU A 99 -5.81 -10.90 21.66
C LEU A 99 -7.11 -11.47 21.09
N MET A 100 -7.91 -12.14 21.93
CA MET A 100 -9.22 -12.66 21.54
C MET A 100 -10.13 -11.56 20.99
N GLN A 101 -10.22 -10.41 21.67
CA GLN A 101 -11.02 -9.29 21.19
C GLN A 101 -10.47 -8.75 19.87
N SER A 102 -9.15 -8.57 19.76
CA SER A 102 -8.55 -8.07 18.52
C SER A 102 -8.74 -9.01 17.32
N GLU A 103 -8.78 -10.33 17.55
CA GLU A 103 -9.07 -11.31 16.51
C GLU A 103 -10.51 -11.18 16.00
N VAL A 104 -11.47 -11.12 16.91
CA VAL A 104 -12.89 -10.93 16.57
C VAL A 104 -13.10 -9.63 15.80
N ASP A 105 -12.44 -8.56 16.21
CA ASP A 105 -12.56 -7.26 15.53
C ASP A 105 -11.93 -7.32 14.13
N ASN A 106 -10.76 -7.96 13.99
CA ASN A 106 -10.11 -8.15 12.69
C ASN A 106 -10.93 -9.04 11.75
N GLU A 107 -11.54 -10.11 12.26
CA GLU A 107 -12.40 -11.00 11.48
C GLU A 107 -13.62 -10.25 10.94
N LYS A 108 -14.35 -9.52 11.80
CA LYS A 108 -15.48 -8.68 11.39
C LYS A 108 -15.09 -7.62 10.36
N ASN A 109 -13.94 -6.97 10.56
CA ASN A 109 -13.44 -5.96 9.63
C ASN A 109 -13.09 -6.58 8.27
N ASN A 110 -12.46 -7.75 8.27
CA ASN A 110 -12.14 -8.48 7.04
C ASN A 110 -13.39 -8.93 6.29
N GLU A 111 -14.39 -9.47 7.00
CA GLU A 111 -15.67 -9.87 6.41
C GLU A 111 -16.40 -8.67 5.78
N ALA A 112 -16.47 -7.54 6.51
CA ALA A 112 -17.09 -6.32 6.02
C ALA A 112 -16.35 -5.79 4.77
N TRP A 113 -15.02 -5.79 4.80
CA TRP A 113 -14.21 -5.37 3.66
C TRP A 113 -14.40 -6.28 2.45
N GLN A 114 -14.39 -7.61 2.64
CA GLN A 114 -14.62 -8.57 1.55
C GLN A 114 -15.99 -8.38 0.90
N LYS A 115 -17.04 -8.22 1.72
CA LYS A 115 -18.39 -7.94 1.23
C LYS A 115 -18.44 -6.63 0.44
N GLU A 116 -17.81 -5.58 0.93
CA GLU A 116 -17.76 -4.29 0.23
C GLU A 116 -17.02 -4.41 -1.11
N GLN A 117 -15.89 -5.12 -1.15
CA GLN A 117 -15.15 -5.39 -2.38
C GLN A 117 -15.96 -6.18 -3.39
N GLU A 118 -16.67 -7.23 -2.94
CA GLU A 118 -17.54 -8.02 -3.81
C GLU A 118 -18.69 -7.20 -4.38
N GLU A 119 -19.34 -6.37 -3.56
CA GLU A 119 -20.39 -5.46 -4.03
C GLU A 119 -19.88 -4.44 -5.04
N LYS A 120 -18.70 -3.85 -4.81
CA LYS A 120 -18.05 -2.92 -5.75
C LYS A 120 -17.75 -3.64 -7.07
N LYS A 121 -17.14 -4.82 -7.00
CA LYS A 121 -16.86 -5.64 -8.18
C LYS A 121 -18.13 -5.99 -8.95
N ARG A 122 -19.20 -6.39 -8.26
CA ARG A 122 -20.50 -6.70 -8.89
C ARG A 122 -21.09 -5.48 -9.59
N ARG A 123 -21.09 -4.30 -8.97
CA ARG A 123 -21.57 -3.06 -9.59
C ARG A 123 -20.77 -2.69 -10.84
N ASP A 124 -19.46 -2.91 -10.82
CA ASP A 124 -18.58 -2.64 -11.97
C ASP A 124 -18.78 -3.65 -13.10
N ASP A 125 -18.95 -4.94 -12.77
CA ASP A 125 -19.26 -6.00 -13.74
C ASP A 125 -20.63 -5.77 -14.39
N GLU A 126 -21.66 -5.39 -13.62
CA GLU A 126 -23.00 -5.05 -14.15
C GLU A 126 -22.95 -3.88 -15.14
N LYS A 127 -22.19 -2.82 -14.82
CA LYS A 127 -21.98 -1.67 -15.71
C LYS A 127 -21.22 -2.09 -16.97
N THR A 128 -20.17 -2.89 -16.81
CA THR A 128 -19.32 -3.37 -17.91
C THR A 128 -20.10 -4.28 -18.85
N GLU A 129 -20.91 -5.21 -18.32
CA GLU A 129 -21.74 -6.13 -19.09
C GLU A 129 -22.86 -5.40 -19.83
N LYS A 130 -23.53 -4.43 -19.18
CA LYS A 130 -24.52 -3.57 -19.85
C LYS A 130 -23.90 -2.83 -21.04
N ASN A 131 -22.68 -2.33 -20.89
CA ASN A 131 -21.95 -1.63 -21.96
C ASN A 131 -21.46 -2.60 -23.05
N ARG A 132 -20.97 -3.79 -22.68
CA ARG A 132 -20.59 -4.86 -23.60
C ARG A 132 -21.78 -5.29 -24.45
N ARG A 133 -22.92 -5.59 -23.84
CA ARG A 133 -24.18 -5.92 -24.52
C ARG A 133 -24.65 -4.81 -25.47
N ARG A 134 -24.50 -3.53 -25.10
CA ARG A 134 -24.81 -2.39 -26.00
C ARG A 134 -23.89 -2.36 -27.22
N ARG A 135 -22.58 -2.60 -27.04
CA ARG A 135 -21.60 -2.67 -28.14
C ARG A 135 -21.84 -3.85 -29.07
N GLU A 136 -22.14 -5.03 -28.52
CA GLU A 136 -22.45 -6.23 -29.30
C GLU A 136 -23.72 -6.07 -30.13
N LYS A 137 -24.79 -5.51 -29.55
CA LYS A 137 -26.01 -5.17 -30.31
C LYS A 137 -25.70 -4.23 -31.49
N LYS A 138 -24.88 -3.19 -31.27
CA LYS A 138 -24.46 -2.26 -32.34
C LYS A 138 -23.57 -2.96 -33.38
N LYS A 139 -22.67 -3.86 -32.97
CA LYS A 139 -21.82 -4.65 -33.87
C LYS A 139 -22.67 -5.58 -34.74
N ASN A 140 -23.62 -6.29 -34.15
CA ASN A 140 -24.52 -7.20 -34.86
C ASN A 140 -25.44 -6.43 -35.84
N ALA A 141 -25.95 -5.26 -35.44
CA ALA A 141 -26.74 -4.40 -36.34
C ALA A 141 -25.92 -3.87 -37.53
N ARG A 142 -24.65 -3.50 -37.31
CA ARG A 142 -23.73 -3.07 -38.39
C ARG A 142 -23.33 -4.22 -39.30
N GLY A 143 -23.01 -5.39 -38.75
CA GLY A 143 -22.67 -6.60 -39.52
C GLY A 143 -23.82 -7.08 -40.40
N LYS A 144 -25.07 -6.96 -39.92
CA LYS A 144 -26.27 -7.32 -40.70
C LYS A 144 -26.61 -6.31 -41.81
N LYS A 145 -26.16 -5.06 -41.68
CA LYS A 145 -26.32 -3.99 -42.68
C LYS A 145 -25.14 -3.88 -43.66
N GLY A 146 -24.03 -4.58 -43.38
CA GLY A 146 -22.79 -4.58 -44.18
C GLY A 146 -22.55 -5.83 -45.02
N ASN A 147 -23.43 -6.84 -44.99
CA ASN A 147 -23.31 -8.03 -45.85
C ASN A 147 -23.96 -7.81 -47.24
N GLY A 148 -23.69 -6.65 -47.84
CA GLY A 148 -24.13 -6.27 -49.17
C GLY A 148 -23.24 -5.16 -49.70
N GLY A 149 -22.06 -5.52 -50.22
CA GLY A 149 -21.17 -4.57 -50.88
C GLY A 149 -19.70 -4.88 -50.67
N GLN A 150 -19.16 -5.74 -51.52
CA GLN A 150 -17.73 -5.83 -51.79
C GLN A 150 -17.35 -4.62 -52.67
N ASN A 151 -16.34 -3.82 -52.27
CA ASN A 151 -15.24 -3.35 -53.12
C ASN A 151 -14.40 -2.24 -52.44
N ASP A 152 -13.10 -2.54 -52.34
CA ASP A 152 -11.91 -1.70 -52.58
C ASP A 152 -12.02 -0.16 -52.54
N THR A 153 -11.25 0.49 -51.65
CA THR A 153 -10.43 1.70 -51.94
C THR A 153 -9.61 2.16 -50.71
N THR A 154 -8.28 2.05 -50.84
CA THR A 154 -7.16 2.89 -50.32
C THR A 154 -7.16 3.50 -48.90
N PRO A 155 -6.04 3.43 -48.14
CA PRO A 155 -5.92 4.04 -46.82
C PRO A 155 -5.58 5.53 -46.93
N MET A 156 -6.45 6.41 -46.42
CA MET A 156 -6.13 7.83 -46.25
C MET A 156 -5.81 8.08 -44.77
N GLU A 157 -4.53 8.31 -44.49
CA GLU A 157 -4.06 8.88 -43.23
C GLU A 157 -4.80 10.19 -42.95
N VAL A 158 -5.40 10.30 -41.77
CA VAL A 158 -5.77 11.59 -41.19
C VAL A 158 -5.20 11.66 -39.78
N SER A 159 -4.07 12.35 -39.69
CA SER A 159 -3.48 12.89 -38.48
C SER A 159 -4.51 13.77 -37.75
N ALA A 160 -5.04 13.29 -36.63
CA ALA A 160 -5.91 14.07 -35.76
C ALA A 160 -5.07 14.74 -34.65
N ALA A 161 -4.83 16.04 -34.80
CA ALA A 161 -4.42 16.90 -33.69
C ALA A 161 -5.59 17.06 -32.69
N PRO A 162 -5.34 17.05 -31.37
CA PRO A 162 -6.40 17.11 -30.37
C PRO A 162 -6.74 18.56 -30.03
N GLY A 163 -8.03 18.92 -30.14
CA GLY A 163 -8.53 20.18 -29.58
C GLY A 163 -9.60 20.84 -30.43
N SER A 164 -10.86 20.51 -30.16
CA SER A 164 -11.98 21.36 -30.51
C SER A 164 -13.09 21.19 -29.48
N MET A 165 -13.06 22.04 -28.46
CA MET A 165 -14.15 22.24 -27.51
C MET A 165 -15.38 22.77 -28.25
N VAL A 166 -16.54 22.19 -27.95
CA VAL A 166 -17.84 22.74 -28.36
C VAL A 166 -18.43 23.44 -27.13
N ASN A 167 -18.38 24.77 -27.11
CA ASN A 167 -19.05 25.60 -26.11
C ASN A 167 -20.53 25.79 -26.50
N MET A 168 -21.45 25.35 -25.65
CA MET A 168 -22.85 25.78 -25.67
C MET A 168 -22.94 27.18 -25.05
N LYS A 169 -23.62 28.08 -25.75
CA LYS A 169 -23.82 29.48 -25.40
C LYS A 169 -25.28 29.68 -25.00
N ASP A 170 -25.53 29.91 -23.72
CA ASP A 170 -26.78 30.49 -23.23
C ASP A 170 -26.52 31.96 -22.87
N GLN A 171 -27.40 32.84 -23.37
CA GLN A 171 -27.38 34.28 -23.16
C GLN A 171 -28.30 34.62 -21.98
N ASP A 172 -27.81 35.32 -20.97
CA ASP A 172 -28.59 36.34 -20.28
C ASP A 172 -27.67 37.35 -19.57
N GLY A 173 -28.09 38.61 -19.58
CA GLY A 173 -27.23 39.79 -19.44
C GLY A 173 -26.91 40.28 -18.02
N GLY A 174 -25.94 41.20 -17.97
CA GLY A 174 -25.58 41.98 -16.79
C GLY A 174 -24.14 42.51 -16.88
N ALA A 175 -23.98 43.82 -17.15
CA ALA A 175 -22.69 44.49 -17.17
C ALA A 175 -22.23 44.88 -15.75
N VAL A 176 -20.91 44.88 -15.52
CA VAL A 176 -20.04 45.99 -15.05
C VAL A 176 -18.85 45.48 -14.22
N ASP A 177 -17.68 46.00 -14.60
CA ASP A 177 -16.28 45.99 -14.12
C ASP A 177 -15.89 45.52 -12.70
N GLY A 178 -14.66 44.98 -12.63
CA GLY A 178 -13.81 45.06 -11.42
C GLY A 178 -12.73 43.97 -11.30
N GLN A 179 -11.49 44.28 -11.68
CA GLN A 179 -10.29 43.49 -11.40
C GLN A 179 -10.04 43.32 -9.88
N VAL A 180 -9.66 42.14 -9.39
CA VAL A 180 -8.45 41.89 -8.54
C VAL A 180 -8.11 40.39 -8.59
N ALA A 181 -6.83 40.06 -8.79
CA ALA A 181 -6.29 38.69 -8.76
C ALA A 181 -6.02 38.23 -7.33
N GLN A 182 -6.59 37.08 -6.91
CA GLN A 182 -6.09 36.28 -5.79
C GLN A 182 -6.22 34.79 -6.10
N GLN A 183 -5.12 34.08 -5.90
CA GLN A 183 -4.94 32.67 -6.23
C GLN A 183 -5.32 31.86 -4.98
N GLU A 184 -6.53 31.32 -4.93
CA GLU A 184 -6.99 30.48 -3.82
C GLU A 184 -6.96 29.00 -4.19
N VAL A 185 -6.35 28.21 -3.32
CA VAL A 185 -6.16 26.75 -3.43
C VAL A 185 -7.50 26.06 -3.11
N PRO A 186 -8.01 25.12 -3.92
CA PRO A 186 -9.30 24.50 -3.66
C PRO A 186 -9.23 23.59 -2.42
N GLY A 187 -9.83 24.04 -1.31
CA GLY A 187 -10.10 23.24 -0.13
C GLY A 187 -11.25 22.25 -0.37
N VAL A 188 -11.09 21.03 0.11
CA VAL A 188 -12.11 19.97 0.06
C VAL A 188 -13.17 20.25 1.14
N ILE A 189 -14.42 20.47 0.72
CA ILE A 189 -15.56 20.68 1.61
C ILE A 189 -16.21 19.32 1.89
N PHE A 190 -16.08 18.82 3.12
CA PHE A 190 -16.84 17.67 3.60
C PHE A 190 -18.24 18.14 4.01
N HIS A 191 -19.28 17.55 3.42
CA HIS A 191 -20.65 17.72 3.89
C HIS A 191 -20.93 16.61 4.92
N GLU A 192 -21.03 16.99 6.20
CA GLU A 192 -21.64 16.18 7.25
C GLU A 192 -23.17 16.29 7.07
N GLU A 193 -23.83 15.18 6.77
CA GLU A 193 -25.30 15.07 6.81
C GLU A 193 -25.66 14.19 8.01
N ASP A 194 -26.39 14.77 8.95
CA ASP A 194 -27.14 14.09 10.01
C ASP A 194 -28.36 13.33 9.45
#